data_AF-A0A2S7NSY1-F1
#
_entry.id   AF-A0A2S7NSY1-F1
#
_cell.length_a   1.000
_cell.length_b   1.000
_cell.length_c   1.000
_cell.angle_alpha   90.00
_cell.angle_beta   90.00
_cell.angle_gamma   90.00
#
_symmetry.space_group_name_H-M   'P 1'
#
loop_
_entity.id
_entity.type
_entity.pdbx_description
1 polymer ?
#
loop_
_entity_poly.entity_id
_entity_poly.type
_entity_poly.pdbx_seq_one_letter_code
_entity_poly.pdbx_strand_id
1 'polypeptide(L)'
;MAFPNRLLTKSTWRLVGLGLTTTMFGLGALSIVSPPVAAESLGVLPTTSEGRTITRKAMVFLGIRDLAAAATLFWFHREGKEKEMGVLTTAWALVCVTDTWVATQGPRGWDKGIWTLCGGAVMVAFVGLGLLQS
;
A
#
# COMPACT_ATOMS: atom_id res chain seq x y z
N MET A 1 -8.25 20.86 -9.38
CA MET A 1 -9.10 20.00 -10.24
C MET A 1 -10.11 19.30 -9.35
N ALA A 2 -11.39 19.60 -9.49
CA ALA A 2 -12.45 18.99 -8.68
C ALA A 2 -12.94 17.72 -9.38
N PHE A 3 -12.60 16.55 -8.83
CA PHE A 3 -13.23 15.28 -9.22
C PHE A 3 -14.75 15.38 -8.94
N PRO A 4 -15.62 14.85 -9.82
CA PRO A 4 -17.06 15.08 -9.76
C PRO A 4 -17.65 14.50 -8.47
N ASN A 5 -18.43 15.34 -7.81
CA ASN A 5 -19.11 15.08 -6.54
C ASN A 5 -19.96 13.78 -6.55
N ARG A 6 -19.92 13.05 -5.42
CA ARG A 6 -20.84 11.97 -4.99
C ARG A 6 -20.78 10.61 -5.70
N LEU A 7 -19.62 10.00 -5.85
CA LEU A 7 -19.57 8.56 -6.17
C LEU A 7 -19.99 7.68 -4.96
N LEU A 8 -19.64 8.08 -3.74
CA LEU A 8 -19.98 7.39 -2.50
C LEU A 8 -20.33 8.40 -1.40
N THR A 9 -21.09 7.98 -0.38
CA THR A 9 -21.37 8.81 0.80
C THR A 9 -20.13 8.92 1.69
N LYS A 10 -20.07 9.96 2.52
CA LYS A 10 -18.98 10.21 3.47
C LYS A 10 -18.68 9.00 4.38
N SER A 11 -19.72 8.35 4.89
CA SER A 11 -19.57 7.15 5.72
C SER A 11 -18.95 5.98 4.95
N THR A 12 -19.30 5.82 3.67
CA THR A 12 -18.74 4.77 2.81
C THR A 12 -17.28 5.05 2.50
N TRP A 13 -16.90 6.29 2.17
CA TRP A 13 -15.49 6.66 1.99
C TRP A 13 -14.66 6.40 3.24
N ARG A 14 -15.20 6.72 4.41
CA ARG A 14 -14.55 6.43 5.69
C ARG A 14 -14.32 4.93 5.91
N LEU A 15 -15.29 4.10 5.55
CA LEU A 15 -15.21 2.65 5.69
C LEU A 15 -14.21 2.04 4.70
N VAL A 16 -14.18 2.54 3.46
CA VAL A 16 -13.19 2.16 2.44
C VAL A 16 -11.77 2.57 2.88
N GLY A 17 -11.59 3.78 3.39
CA GLY A 17 -10.32 4.24 3.96
C GLY A 17 -9.84 3.40 5.14
N LEU A 18 -10.75 3.01 6.03
CA LEU A 18 -10.44 2.10 7.14
C LEU A 18 -10.06 0.70 6.65
N GLY A 19 -10.78 0.18 5.65
CA GLY A 19 -10.45 -1.09 5.01
C GLY A 19 -9.03 -1.06 4.44
N LEU A 20 -8.71 -0.02 3.68
CA LEU A 20 -7.37 0.16 3.12
C LEU A 20 -6.28 0.25 4.20
N THR A 21 -6.55 0.98 5.27
CA THR A 21 -5.64 1.10 6.44
C THR A 21 -5.37 -0.27 7.05
N THR A 22 -6.42 -1.09 7.19
CA THR A 22 -6.31 -2.45 7.75
C THR A 22 -5.51 -3.37 6.83
N THR A 23 -5.67 -3.23 5.52
CA THR A 23 -4.86 -3.97 4.54
C THR A 23 -3.38 -3.58 4.62
N MET A 24 -3.06 -2.28 4.69
CA MET A 24 -1.67 -1.82 4.89
C MET A 24 -1.05 -2.39 6.16
N PHE A 25 -1.81 -2.37 7.26
CA PHE A 25 -1.37 -2.98 8.52
C PHE A 25 -1.08 -4.48 8.36
N GLY A 26 -2.00 -5.23 7.74
CA GLY A 26 -1.86 -6.68 7.55
C GLY A 26 -0.66 -7.05 6.67
N LEU A 27 -0.47 -6.35 5.55
CA LEU A 27 0.68 -6.55 4.66
C LEU A 27 2.00 -6.17 5.34
N GLY A 28 2.00 -5.07 6.09
CA GLY A 28 3.16 -4.63 6.86
C GLY A 28 3.56 -5.66 7.93
N ALA A 29 2.58 -6.11 8.72
CA ALA A 29 2.78 -7.13 9.74
C ALA A 29 3.27 -8.47 9.13
N LEU A 30 2.68 -8.91 8.02
CA LEU A 30 3.11 -10.13 7.32
C LEU A 30 4.56 -10.02 6.85
N SER A 31 4.96 -8.85 6.32
CA SER A 31 6.32 -8.62 5.82
C SER A 31 7.38 -8.60 6.93
N ILE A 32 6.99 -8.24 8.16
CA ILE A 32 7.87 -8.30 9.34
C ILE A 32 7.91 -9.71 9.94
N VAL A 33 6.77 -10.36 10.11
CA VAL A 33 6.66 -11.67 10.77
C VAL A 33 7.18 -12.80 9.86
N SER A 34 6.81 -12.76 8.58
CA SER A 34 7.16 -13.77 7.59
C SER A 34 7.72 -13.14 6.30
N PRO A 35 8.92 -12.51 6.36
CA PRO A 35 9.57 -11.90 5.20
C PRO A 35 9.67 -12.81 3.95
N PRO A 36 9.95 -14.13 4.06
CA PRO A 36 10.02 -15.00 2.90
C PRO A 36 8.68 -15.17 2.18
N VAL A 37 7.58 -15.24 2.94
CA VAL A 37 6.22 -15.40 2.39
C VAL A 37 5.79 -14.11 1.68
N ALA A 38 6.11 -12.95 2.28
CA ALA A 38 5.89 -11.65 1.65
C ALA A 38 6.74 -11.45 0.38
N ALA A 39 7.97 -11.95 0.37
CA ALA A 39 8.80 -11.92 -0.82
C ALA A 39 8.24 -12.79 -1.95
N GLU A 40 7.76 -13.98 -1.61
CA GLU A 40 7.16 -14.90 -2.58
C GLU A 40 5.86 -14.34 -3.18
N SER A 41 5.01 -13.68 -2.38
CA SER A 41 3.79 -13.04 -2.89
C SER A 41 4.07 -11.89 -3.85
N LEU A 42 5.22 -11.22 -3.70
CA LEU A 42 5.75 -10.21 -4.62
C LEU A 42 6.53 -10.83 -5.80
N GLY A 43 6.61 -12.15 -5.88
CA GLY A 43 7.32 -12.88 -6.93
C GLY A 43 8.85 -12.81 -6.82
N VAL A 44 9.38 -12.31 -5.70
CA VAL A 44 10.82 -12.18 -5.42
C VAL A 44 11.32 -13.49 -4.81
N LEU A 45 11.85 -14.36 -5.66
CA LEU A 45 12.51 -15.61 -5.24
C LEU A 45 14.04 -15.47 -5.31
N PRO A 46 14.73 -15.24 -4.18
CA PRO A 46 16.18 -15.18 -4.19
C PRO A 46 16.78 -16.57 -4.44
N THR A 47 17.58 -16.69 -5.51
CA THR A 47 18.29 -17.92 -5.87
C THR A 47 19.64 -18.06 -5.16
N THR A 48 20.18 -16.97 -4.61
CA THR A 48 21.44 -16.95 -3.87
C THR A 48 21.23 -16.76 -2.37
N SER A 49 22.19 -17.21 -1.56
CA SER A 49 22.17 -17.02 -0.11
C SER A 49 22.24 -15.53 0.27
N GLU A 50 23.07 -14.76 -0.43
CA GLU A 50 23.19 -13.32 -0.26
C GLU A 50 21.87 -12.61 -0.58
N GLY A 51 21.26 -12.92 -1.73
CA GLY A 51 19.96 -12.40 -2.14
C GLY A 51 18.88 -12.65 -1.09
N ARG A 52 18.88 -13.81 -0.44
CA ARG A 52 17.92 -14.14 0.64
C ARG A 52 18.05 -13.22 1.85
N THR A 53 19.27 -12.83 2.22
CA THR A 53 19.49 -11.91 3.35
C THR A 53 19.08 -10.48 3.01
N ILE A 54 19.37 -10.03 1.79
CA ILE A 54 18.96 -8.71 1.27
C ILE A 54 17.44 -8.64 1.18
N THR A 55 16.79 -9.62 0.54
CA THR A 55 15.33 -9.68 0.43
C THR A 55 14.67 -9.69 1.82
N ARG A 56 15.20 -10.45 2.78
CA ARG A 56 14.66 -10.45 4.16
C ARG A 56 14.70 -9.06 4.79
N LYS A 57 15.84 -8.35 4.71
CA LYS A 57 15.96 -6.98 5.25
C LYS A 57 15.04 -6.00 4.51
N ALA A 58 14.97 -6.11 3.18
CA ALA A 58 14.10 -5.27 2.36
C ALA A 58 12.62 -5.44 2.74
N MET A 59 12.15 -6.68 2.95
CA MET A 59 10.78 -6.96 3.38
C MET A 59 10.47 -6.39 4.76
N VAL A 60 11.41 -6.41 5.70
CA VAL A 60 11.22 -5.78 7.02
C VAL A 60 11.11 -4.25 6.89
N PHE A 61 11.96 -3.63 6.05
CA PHE A 61 11.87 -2.19 5.77
C PHE A 61 10.56 -1.81 5.07
N LEU A 62 10.11 -2.63 4.13
CA LEU A 62 8.83 -2.46 3.46
C LEU A 62 7.69 -2.58 4.48
N GLY A 63 7.77 -3.58 5.36
CA GLY A 63 6.74 -3.83 6.36
C GLY A 63 6.61 -2.73 7.42
N ILE A 64 7.73 -2.18 7.93
CA ILE A 64 7.66 -1.10 8.93
C ILE A 64 7.13 0.20 8.33
N ARG A 65 7.42 0.46 7.06
CA ARG A 65 6.88 1.61 6.31
C ARG A 65 5.35 1.51 6.26
N ASP A 66 4.83 0.36 5.86
CA ASP A 66 3.39 0.09 5.75
C ASP A 66 2.68 0.18 7.12
N LEU A 67 3.32 -0.34 8.18
CA LEU A 67 2.85 -0.24 9.56
C LEU A 67 2.82 1.21 10.07
N ALA A 68 3.84 2.01 9.74
CA ALA A 68 3.88 3.42 10.12
C ALA A 68 2.73 4.19 9.47
N ALA A 69 2.51 4.01 8.16
CA ALA A 69 1.39 4.62 7.46
C ALA A 69 0.04 4.16 8.02
N ALA A 70 -0.12 2.85 8.28
CA ALA A 70 -1.34 2.32 8.86
C ALA A 70 -1.62 2.89 10.26
N ALA A 71 -0.60 3.03 11.10
CA ALA A 71 -0.73 3.64 12.43
C ALA A 71 -1.17 5.11 12.33
N THR A 72 -0.58 5.89 11.42
CA THR A 72 -0.98 7.29 11.19
C THR A 72 -2.40 7.40 10.63
N LEU A 73 -2.79 6.56 9.69
CA LEU A 73 -4.16 6.52 9.16
C LEU A 73 -5.17 6.14 10.24
N PHE A 74 -4.83 5.18 11.11
CA PHE A 74 -5.68 4.79 12.23
C PHE A 74 -5.84 5.93 13.25
N TRP A 75 -4.76 6.68 13.50
CA TRP A 75 -4.81 7.88 14.33
C TRP A 75 -5.75 8.94 13.76
N PHE A 76 -5.59 9.28 12.47
CA PHE A 76 -6.47 10.26 11.81
C PHE A 76 -7.92 9.80 11.74
N HIS A 77 -8.17 8.49 11.58
CA HIS A 77 -9.52 7.93 11.64
C HIS A 77 -10.15 8.15 13.02
N ARG A 78 -9.38 7.93 14.10
CA ARG A 78 -9.84 8.18 15.47
C ARG A 78 -10.15 9.64 15.75
N GLU A 79 -9.37 10.56 15.18
CA GLU A 79 -9.61 12.01 15.32
C GLU A 79 -10.68 12.56 14.35
N GLY A 80 -11.22 11.73 13.44
CA GLY A 80 -12.18 12.18 12.41
C GLY A 80 -11.56 13.09 11.33
N LYS A 81 -10.22 13.05 11.18
CA LYS A 81 -9.43 13.86 10.25
C LYS A 81 -9.37 13.23 8.85
N GLU A 82 -10.52 13.17 8.20
CA GLU A 82 -10.69 12.46 6.92
C GLU A 82 -9.87 13.09 5.77
N LYS A 83 -9.69 14.42 5.77
CA LYS A 83 -8.89 15.11 4.75
C LYS A 83 -7.42 14.75 4.88
N GLU A 84 -6.90 14.71 6.10
CA GLU A 84 -5.53 14.32 6.42
C GLU A 84 -5.29 12.84 6.09
N MET A 85 -6.27 11.97 6.34
CA MET A 85 -6.23 10.59 5.83
C MET A 85 -6.13 10.55 4.31
N GLY A 86 -6.92 11.37 3.60
CA GLY A 86 -6.87 11.48 2.15
C GLY A 86 -5.51 11.95 1.63
N VAL A 87 -4.92 12.96 2.27
CA VAL A 87 -3.57 13.47 1.94
C VAL A 87 -2.51 12.38 2.13
N LEU A 88 -2.54 11.69 3.27
CA LEU A 88 -1.58 10.61 3.52
C LEU A 88 -1.77 9.46 2.52
N THR A 89 -3.01 9.06 2.25
CA THR A 89 -3.32 7.96 1.32
C THR A 89 -2.93 8.30 -0.12
N THR A 90 -3.15 9.55 -0.55
CA THR A 90 -2.71 10.02 -1.89
C THR A 90 -1.19 10.10 -1.99
N ALA A 91 -0.50 10.60 -0.96
CA ALA A 91 0.96 10.57 -0.90
C ALA A 91 1.48 9.12 -0.94
N TRP A 92 0.78 8.20 -0.26
CA TRP A 92 1.12 6.78 -0.26
C TRP A 92 0.95 6.12 -1.63
N ALA A 93 0.09 6.63 -2.50
CA ALA A 93 -0.01 6.14 -3.87
C ALA A 93 1.33 6.25 -4.62
N LEU A 94 2.14 7.28 -4.33
CA LEU A 94 3.50 7.40 -4.90
C LEU A 94 4.40 6.23 -4.48
N VAL A 95 4.25 5.77 -3.24
CA VAL A 95 4.96 4.59 -2.73
C VAL A 95 4.53 3.35 -3.50
N CYS A 96 3.22 3.13 -3.69
CA CYS A 96 2.70 2.00 -4.47
C CYS A 96 3.15 2.04 -5.95
N VAL A 97 3.18 3.22 -6.56
CA VAL A 97 3.69 3.40 -7.94
C VAL A 97 5.18 3.07 -8.00
N THR A 98 5.96 3.53 -7.03
CA THR A 98 7.40 3.25 -6.97
C THR A 98 7.67 1.76 -6.76
N ASP A 99 6.92 1.10 -5.87
CA ASP A 99 7.05 -0.33 -5.63
C ASP A 99 6.70 -1.13 -6.90
N THR A 100 5.65 -0.71 -7.64
CA THR A 100 5.29 -1.32 -8.93
C THR A 100 6.38 -1.12 -9.97
N TRP A 101 6.94 0.09 -10.07
CA TRP A 101 8.04 0.40 -10.98
C TRP A 101 9.28 -0.44 -10.68
N VAL A 102 9.70 -0.52 -9.42
CA VAL A 102 10.85 -1.35 -9.01
C VAL A 102 10.57 -2.82 -9.27
N ALA A 103 9.34 -3.31 -9.01
CA ALA A 103 8.97 -4.69 -9.32
C ALA A 103 9.04 -5.00 -10.83
N THR A 104 8.71 -4.03 -11.69
CA THR A 104 8.81 -4.21 -13.16
C THR A 104 10.24 -4.34 -13.68
N GLN A 105 11.25 -3.90 -12.91
CA GLN A 105 12.66 -4.08 -13.26
C GLN A 105 13.20 -5.46 -12.90
N GLY A 106 12.39 -6.32 -12.27
CA GLY A 106 12.77 -7.68 -11.90
C GLY A 106 12.81 -8.65 -13.09
N PRO A 107 13.42 -9.83 -12.90
CA PRO A 107 13.62 -10.84 -13.95
C PRO A 107 12.34 -11.45 -14.53
N ARG A 108 11.18 -11.19 -13.89
CA ARG A 108 9.86 -11.64 -14.35
C ARG A 108 9.15 -10.70 -15.33
N GLY A 109 9.70 -9.51 -15.62
CA GLY A 109 9.09 -8.55 -16.56
C GLY A 109 7.63 -8.24 -16.20
N TRP A 110 6.79 -7.90 -17.19
CA TRP A 110 5.35 -7.62 -17.06
C TRP A 110 4.48 -8.88 -16.80
N ASP A 111 4.70 -9.54 -15.66
CA ASP A 111 3.95 -10.72 -15.23
C ASP A 111 2.60 -10.38 -14.55
N LYS A 112 1.76 -11.40 -14.30
CA LYS A 112 0.45 -11.27 -13.59
C LYS A 112 0.55 -10.52 -12.25
N GLY A 113 1.66 -10.64 -11.52
CA GLY A 113 1.87 -9.95 -10.25
C GLY A 113 1.90 -8.42 -10.37
N ILE A 114 2.40 -7.88 -11.49
CA ILE A 114 2.47 -6.43 -11.72
C ILE A 114 1.09 -5.85 -12.00
N TRP A 115 0.20 -6.60 -12.65
CA TRP A 115 -1.19 -6.20 -12.83
C TRP A 115 -1.91 -6.02 -11.49
N THR A 116 -1.64 -6.89 -10.52
CA THR A 116 -2.17 -6.76 -9.15
C THR A 116 -1.61 -5.53 -8.44
N LEU A 117 -0.30 -5.25 -8.56
CA LEU A 117 0.33 -4.07 -7.97
C LEU A 117 -0.20 -2.76 -8.59
N CYS A 118 -0.34 -2.73 -9.91
CA CYS A 118 -0.87 -1.57 -10.63
C CYS A 118 -2.34 -1.31 -10.26
N GLY A 119 -3.16 -2.37 -10.17
CA GLY A 119 -4.53 -2.28 -9.69
C GLY A 119 -4.61 -1.78 -8.24
N GLY A 120 -3.70 -2.23 -7.38
CA GLY A 120 -3.57 -1.75 -5.99
C GLY A 120 -3.23 -0.27 -5.91
N ALA A 121 -2.25 0.20 -6.71
CA ALA A 121 -1.86 1.61 -6.75
C ALA A 121 -3.00 2.52 -7.23
N VAL A 122 -3.74 2.11 -8.27
CA VAL A 122 -4.91 2.85 -8.77
C VAL A 122 -6.01 2.92 -7.70
N MET A 123 -6.27 1.81 -7.00
CA MET A 123 -7.23 1.78 -5.90
C MET A 123 -6.82 2.70 -4.75
N VAL A 124 -5.55 2.67 -4.32
CA VAL A 124 -5.02 3.56 -3.27
C VAL A 124 -5.18 5.02 -3.66
N ALA A 125 -4.80 5.39 -4.88
CA ALA A 125 -4.95 6.75 -5.39
C ALA A 125 -6.42 7.19 -5.41
N PHE A 126 -7.32 6.32 -5.87
CA PHE A 126 -8.75 6.59 -5.94
C PHE A 126 -9.36 6.78 -4.54
N VAL A 127 -9.00 5.93 -3.58
CA VAL A 127 -9.45 6.05 -2.18
C VAL A 127 -8.93 7.32 -1.53
N GLY A 128 -7.65 7.65 -1.75
CA GLY A 128 -7.06 8.87 -1.22
C GLY A 128 -7.73 10.13 -1.77
N LEU A 129 -7.99 10.18 -3.08
CA LEU A 129 -8.70 11.30 -3.71
C LEU A 129 -10.14 11.41 -3.20
N GLY A 130 -10.84 10.29 -3.00
CA GLY A 130 -12.18 10.26 -2.43
C GLY A 130 -12.27 10.76 -0.98
N LEU A 131 -11.28 10.41 -0.15
CA LEU A 131 -11.18 10.91 1.23
C LEU A 131 -10.84 12.39 1.31
N LEU A 132 -9.98 12.89 0.41
CA LEU A 132 -9.62 14.31 0.31
C LEU A 132 -10.82 15.22 0.00
N GLN A 133 -11.85 14.67 -0.62
CA GLN A 133 -13.05 15.37 -1.05
C GLN A 133 -14.25 15.24 -0.10
N SER A 134 -14.18 14.37 0.93
CA SER A 134 -15.28 14.12 1.89
C SER A 134 -15.28 15.10 3.09
#